data_AF-A0A7C2X0F4-F1
#
_entry.id   AF-A0A7C2X0F4-F1
#
_cell.length_a   1.000
_cell.length_b   1.000
_cell.length_c   1.000
_cell.angle_alpha   90.00
_cell.angle_beta   90.00
_cell.angle_gamma   90.00
#
_symmetry.space_group_name_H-M   'P 1'
#
loop_
_entity.id
_entity.type
_entity.pdbx_description
1 polymer ?
#
loop_
_entity_poly.entity_id
_entity_poly.type
_entity_poly.pdbx_seq_one_letter_code
_entity_poly.pdbx_strand_id
1 'polypeptide(L)'
;MTDTTDNINDLNNEELARFILDMFHRILVHHTLWFREVEHQMGFEKALGIMESARRDSYDVQVKRLSRVLGFEMQDRIPAPLLGL
;
A
#
# COMPACT_ATOMS: atom_id res chain seq x y z
N MET A 1 -7.89 24.65 8.31
CA MET A 1 -8.93 23.61 8.45
C MET A 1 -8.49 22.75 9.62
N THR A 2 -9.02 23.03 10.82
CA THR A 2 -8.73 22.25 12.02
C THR A 2 -9.76 21.14 12.08
N ASP A 3 -9.43 20.02 11.46
CA ASP A 3 -10.22 18.80 11.58
C ASP A 3 -9.80 18.12 12.89
N THR A 4 -10.68 18.18 13.88
CA THR A 4 -10.46 17.69 15.26
C THR A 4 -10.76 16.20 15.34
N THR A 5 -10.15 15.42 14.45
CA THR A 5 -10.28 13.96 14.46
C THR A 5 -8.96 13.36 14.89
N ASP A 6 -8.74 13.29 16.20
CA ASP A 6 -7.49 12.77 16.79
C ASP A 6 -7.39 11.23 16.70
N ASN A 7 -8.48 10.53 16.35
CA ASN A 7 -8.56 9.07 16.31
C ASN A 7 -9.24 8.53 15.04
N ILE A 8 -8.68 7.48 14.44
CA ILE A 8 -9.25 6.77 13.27
C ILE A 8 -10.67 6.25 13.53
N ASN A 9 -10.99 5.88 14.78
CA ASN A 9 -12.30 5.33 15.12
C ASN A 9 -13.44 6.35 15.05
N ASP A 10 -13.13 7.64 14.96
CA ASP A 10 -14.11 8.71 14.87
C ASP A 10 -14.55 9.00 13.43
N LEU A 11 -13.85 8.41 12.44
CA LEU A 11 -14.14 8.60 11.01
C LEU A 11 -15.40 7.82 10.60
N ASN A 12 -16.28 8.46 9.83
CA ASN A 12 -17.34 7.75 9.14
C ASN A 12 -16.79 6.93 7.95
N ASN A 13 -17.64 6.09 7.34
CA ASN A 13 -17.20 5.19 6.26
C ASN A 13 -16.61 5.92 5.05
N GLU A 14 -17.12 7.10 4.69
CA GLU A 14 -16.62 7.88 3.56
C GLU A 14 -15.25 8.49 3.90
N GLU A 15 -15.11 9.07 5.08
CA GLU A 15 -13.85 9.64 5.57
C GLU A 15 -12.77 8.57 5.69
N LEU A 16 -13.13 7.40 6.21
CA LEU A 16 -12.24 6.25 6.30
C LEU A 16 -11.80 5.78 4.91
N ALA A 17 -12.72 5.70 3.94
CA ALA A 17 -12.38 5.33 2.57
C ALA A 17 -11.43 6.35 1.93
N ARG A 18 -11.68 7.65 2.11
CA ARG A 18 -10.78 8.72 1.64
C ARG A 18 -9.41 8.63 2.30
N PHE A 19 -9.36 8.38 3.61
CA PHE A 19 -8.13 8.19 4.35
C PHE A 19 -7.33 6.99 3.85
N ILE A 20 -7.98 5.85 3.59
CA ILE A 20 -7.34 4.66 3.01
C ILE A 20 -6.71 5.00 1.65
N LEU A 21 -7.43 5.70 0.76
CA LEU A 21 -6.91 6.11 -0.54
C LEU A 21 -5.71 7.09 -0.41
N ASP A 22 -5.77 8.03 0.53
CA ASP A 22 -4.64 8.92 0.83
C ASP A 22 -3.41 8.13 1.32
N MET A 23 -3.60 7.12 2.17
CA MET A 23 -2.52 6.26 2.63
C MET A 23 -1.89 5.48 1.47
N PHE A 24 -2.69 4.92 0.55
CA PHE A 24 -2.16 4.27 -0.65
C PHE A 24 -1.33 5.24 -1.51
N HIS A 25 -1.82 6.45 -1.74
CA HIS A 25 -1.08 7.47 -2.47
C HIS A 25 0.29 7.76 -1.82
N ARG A 26 0.32 7.97 -0.50
CA ARG A 26 1.55 8.22 0.25
C ARG A 26 2.53 7.05 0.20
N ILE A 27 2.03 5.81 0.26
CA ILE A 27 2.87 4.60 0.12
C ILE A 27 3.55 4.58 -1.25
N LEU A 28 2.81 4.87 -2.33
CA LEU A 28 3.37 4.91 -3.69
C LEU A 28 4.42 6.02 -3.85
N VAL A 29 4.13 7.22 -3.35
CA VAL A 29 5.07 8.34 -3.37
C VAL A 29 6.31 8.00 -2.56
N HIS A 30 6.15 7.43 -1.37
CA HIS A 30 7.25 6.99 -0.52
C HIS A 30 8.16 5.98 -1.23
N HIS A 31 7.59 4.91 -1.79
CA HIS A 31 8.36 3.90 -2.53
C HIS A 31 9.13 4.52 -3.71
N THR A 32 8.52 5.47 -4.42
CA THR A 32 9.17 6.17 -5.54
C THR A 32 10.36 7.01 -5.07
N LEU A 33 10.15 7.87 -4.07
CA LEU A 33 11.22 8.74 -3.55
C LEU A 33 12.36 7.93 -2.95
N TRP A 34 12.03 6.92 -2.15
CA TRP A 34 13.03 6.03 -1.56
C TRP A 34 13.79 5.24 -2.62
N PHE A 35 13.11 4.70 -3.64
CA PHE A 35 13.77 3.98 -4.74
C PHE A 35 14.79 4.86 -5.47
N ARG A 36 14.44 6.13 -5.74
CA ARG A 36 15.37 7.07 -6.38
C ARG A 36 16.62 7.31 -5.56
N GLU A 37 16.51 7.36 -4.24
CA GLU A 37 17.69 7.47 -3.37
C GLU A 37 18.53 6.20 -3.36
N VAL A 38 17.89 5.02 -3.32
CA VAL A 38 18.59 3.72 -3.41
C VAL A 38 19.32 3.60 -4.74
N GLU A 39 18.68 3.99 -5.85
CA GLU A 39 19.29 4.02 -7.18
C GLU A 39 20.50 4.97 -7.22
N HIS A 40 20.35 6.17 -6.66
CA HIS A 40 21.44 7.15 -6.59
C HIS A 40 22.65 6.62 -5.80
N GLN A 41 22.43 5.91 -4.68
CA GLN A 41 23.51 5.39 -3.84
C GLN A 41 24.11 4.07 -4.33
N MET A 42 23.32 3.21 -4.96
CA MET A 42 23.68 1.80 -5.19
C MET A 42 23.69 1.38 -6.66
N GLY A 43 23.27 2.26 -7.57
CA GLY A 43 23.09 1.95 -8.97
C GLY A 43 21.78 1.21 -9.25
N PHE A 44 21.35 1.27 -10.51
CA PHE A 44 20.02 0.83 -10.94
C PHE A 44 19.76 -0.66 -10.73
N GLU A 45 20.69 -1.53 -11.13
CA GLU A 45 20.49 -2.99 -11.03
C GLU A 45 20.28 -3.45 -9.58
N LYS A 46 21.12 -2.95 -8.65
CA LYS A 46 20.99 -3.27 -7.24
C LYS A 46 19.70 -2.67 -6.66
N ALA A 47 19.33 -1.45 -7.06
CA ALA A 47 18.08 -0.83 -6.63
C ALA A 47 16.85 -1.64 -7.06
N LEU A 48 16.84 -2.21 -8.27
CA LEU A 48 15.74 -3.08 -8.73
C LEU A 48 15.59 -4.32 -7.84
N GLY A 49 16.69 -5.00 -7.49
CA GLY A 49 16.65 -6.16 -6.61
C GLY A 49 16.14 -5.84 -5.20
N ILE A 50 16.54 -4.68 -4.66
CA ILE A 50 16.06 -4.19 -3.36
C ILE A 50 14.57 -3.83 -3.45
N MET A 51 14.15 -3.14 -4.53
CA MET A 51 12.76 -2.79 -4.76
C MET A 51 11.86 -4.01 -4.86
N GLU A 52 12.29 -5.07 -5.55
CA GLU A 52 11.48 -6.29 -5.66
C GLU A 52 11.24 -6.94 -4.29
N SER A 53 12.27 -6.96 -3.44
CA SER A 53 12.14 -7.45 -2.06
C SER A 53 11.16 -6.59 -1.25
N ALA A 54 11.34 -5.26 -1.28
CA ALA A 54 10.49 -4.32 -0.54
C ALA A 54 9.03 -4.32 -1.02
N ARG A 55 8.82 -4.36 -2.34
CA ARG A 55 7.50 -4.42 -2.98
C ARG A 55 6.76 -5.68 -2.57
N ARG A 56 7.42 -6.84 -2.63
CA ARG A 56 6.82 -8.14 -2.30
C ARG A 56 6.28 -8.16 -0.87
N ASP A 57 7.08 -7.69 0.08
CA ASP A 57 6.72 -7.72 1.50
C ASP A 57 5.63 -6.67 1.81
N SER A 58 5.73 -5.47 1.21
CA SER A 58 4.74 -4.40 1.31
C SER A 58 3.38 -4.82 0.74
N TYR A 59 3.38 -5.48 -0.42
CA TYR A 59 2.18 -5.98 -1.08
C TYR A 59 1.42 -6.98 -0.22
N ASP A 60 2.12 -7.96 0.37
CA ASP A 60 1.46 -9.00 1.19
C ASP A 60 0.77 -8.42 2.41
N VAL A 61 1.40 -7.45 3.06
CA VAL A 61 0.82 -6.78 4.22
C VAL A 61 -0.43 -5.99 3.81
N GLN A 62 -0.35 -5.22 2.73
CA GLN A 62 -1.46 -4.36 2.29
C GLN A 62 -2.65 -5.19 1.84
N VAL A 63 -2.44 -6.20 0.99
CA VAL A 63 -3.52 -6.99 0.42
C VAL A 63 -4.16 -7.91 1.47
N LYS A 64 -3.38 -8.45 2.41
CA LYS A 64 -3.94 -9.22 3.55
C LYS A 64 -4.81 -8.37 4.48
N ARG A 65 -4.48 -7.09 4.66
CA ARG A 65 -5.33 -6.15 5.41
C ARG A 65 -6.61 -5.84 4.64
N LEU A 66 -6.46 -5.55 3.35
CA LEU A 66 -7.58 -5.23 2.48
C LEU A 66 -8.58 -6.40 2.37
N SER A 67 -8.08 -7.64 2.25
CA SER A 67 -8.93 -8.84 2.18
C SER A 67 -9.75 -9.04 3.45
N ARG A 68 -9.15 -8.79 4.63
CA ARG A 68 -9.86 -8.86 5.92
C ARG A 68 -10.94 -7.78 6.03
N VAL A 69 -10.65 -6.57 5.56
CA VAL A 69 -11.59 -5.43 5.66
C VAL A 69 -12.76 -5.60 4.70
N LEU A 70 -12.50 -6.07 3.47
CA LEU A 70 -13.51 -6.16 2.41
C LEU A 70 -14.12 -7.56 2.25
N GLY A 71 -13.62 -8.57 2.97
CA GLY A 71 -14.21 -9.91 3.01
C GLY A 71 -13.97 -10.76 1.76
N PHE A 72 -12.92 -10.50 0.98
CA PHE A 72 -12.59 -11.30 -0.20
C PHE A 72 -11.50 -12.35 0.06
N GLU A 73 -11.54 -13.43 -0.70
CA GLU A 73 -10.54 -14.49 -0.65
C GLU A 73 -9.28 -14.14 -1.45
N MET A 74 -8.18 -14.81 -1.09
CA MET A 74 -6.88 -14.69 -1.75
C MET A 74 -6.49 -16.04 -2.36
N GLN A 75 -6.09 -16.06 -3.63
CA GLN A 75 -5.55 -17.24 -4.30
C GLN A 75 -4.16 -16.89 -4.85
N ASP A 76 -3.12 -17.62 -4.42
CA ASP A 76 -1.73 -17.40 -4.86
C ASP A 76 -1.28 -15.93 -4.77
N ARG A 77 -1.64 -15.25 -3.67
CA ARG A 77 -1.39 -13.82 -3.41
C ARG A 77 -2.15 -12.86 -4.32
N ILE A 78 -3.11 -13.33 -5.12
CA ILE A 78 -3.99 -12.51 -5.94
C ILE A 78 -5.38 -12.43 -5.28
N PRO A 79 -6.02 -11.25 -5.20
CA PRO A 79 -7.43 -11.15 -4.80
C PRO A 79 -8.31 -11.99 -5.74
N ALA A 80 -9.02 -12.98 -5.19
CA ALA A 80 -9.83 -13.92 -5.97
C ALA A 80 -10.85 -13.24 -6.92
N PRO A 81 -11.50 -12.11 -6.54
CA PRO A 81 -12.40 -11.40 -7.46
C PRO A 81 -11.75 -10.91 -8.77
N LEU A 82 -10.42 -10.77 -8.81
CA LEU A 82 -9.70 -10.32 -10.01
C LEU A 82 -9.41 -11.46 -11.00
N LEU A 83 -9.48 -12.72 -10.58
CA LEU A 83 -9.13 -13.88 -11.42
C LEU A 83 -10.20 -14.25 -12.45
N GLY A 84 -11.42 -13.72 -12.29
CA GLY A 84 -12.54 -13.92 -13.21
C GLY A 84 -12.89 -12.70 -14.05
N LEU A 85 -12.02 -11.68 -14.08
CA LEU A 85 -12.16 -10.52 -14.95
C LEU A 85 -11.84 -10.83 -16.42
#